data_AF-A0AAF0ZS44-F1
#
_entry.id   AF-A0AAF0ZS44-F1
#
_cell.length_a   1.000
_cell.length_b   1.000
_cell.length_c   1.000
_cell.angle_alpha   90.00
_cell.angle_beta   90.00
_cell.angle_gamma   90.00
#
_symmetry.space_group_name_H-M   'P 1'
#
loop_
_entity.id
_entity.type
_entity.pdbx_description
1 polymer ?
#
loop_
_entity_poly.entity_id
_entity_poly.type
_entity_poly.pdbx_seq_one_letter_code
_entity_poly.pdbx_strand_id
1 'polypeptide(L)'
;MVEDDCVSNVIPLPNVDSKTMTKVIEYWKKHSEEGVSKDMLMDFDKASANFLNDKEILDMMCQEVADRIKGKTPEEIRKEFDIKNDFTPEEEEEIHKENAWAFE
;
A
#
# COMPACT_ATOMS: atom_id res chain seq x y z
N MET A 1 14.19 -15.20 -5.57
CA MET A 1 14.06 -14.26 -6.69
C MET A 1 12.70 -13.63 -6.53
N VAL A 2 12.65 -12.38 -6.06
CA VAL A 2 11.39 -11.64 -6.00
C VAL A 2 11.12 -11.21 -7.43
N GLU A 3 10.06 -11.73 -8.03
CA GLU A 3 9.67 -11.37 -9.39
C GLU A 3 9.22 -9.91 -9.36
N ASP A 4 10.04 -9.05 -9.97
CA ASP A 4 9.85 -7.61 -10.11
C ASP A 4 8.82 -7.32 -11.21
N ASP A 5 7.64 -7.90 -11.09
CA ASP A 5 6.48 -7.55 -11.92
C ASP A 5 5.45 -6.79 -11.08
N CYS A 6 5.96 -5.88 -10.24
CA CYS A 6 5.14 -4.88 -9.55
C CYS A 6 4.65 -3.87 -10.60
N VAL A 7 3.58 -4.31 -11.26
CA VAL A 7 2.67 -3.68 -12.21
C VAL A 7 2.92 -2.18 -12.45
N SER A 8 3.12 -1.86 -13.73
CA SER A 8 3.33 -0.55 -14.35
C SER A 8 2.12 0.41 -14.28
N ASN A 9 1.45 0.46 -13.13
CA ASN A 9 0.36 1.40 -12.88
C ASN A 9 0.89 2.60 -12.09
N VAL A 10 1.08 3.71 -12.79
CA VAL A 10 1.44 5.01 -12.20
C VAL A 10 0.40 5.36 -11.14
N ILE A 11 0.82 5.44 -9.87
CA ILE A 11 -0.03 5.88 -8.76
C ILE A 11 -0.05 7.41 -8.76
N PRO A 12 -1.18 8.07 -9.09
CA PRO A 12 -1.25 9.53 -9.03
C PRO A 12 -1.27 10.00 -7.57
N LEU A 13 -0.35 10.90 -7.21
CA LEU A 13 -0.26 11.48 -5.87
C LEU A 13 -0.54 12.99 -5.93
N PRO A 14 -1.82 13.40 -6.05
CA PRO A 14 -2.18 14.81 -6.28
C PRO A 14 -1.88 15.73 -5.11
N ASN A 15 -1.77 15.19 -3.89
CA ASN A 15 -1.56 15.95 -2.66
C ASN A 15 -0.11 15.88 -2.14
N VAL A 16 0.79 15.19 -2.84
CA VAL A 16 2.21 15.14 -2.49
C VAL A 16 2.99 15.77 -3.63
N ASP A 17 3.66 16.88 -3.32
CA ASP A 17 4.52 17.52 -4.31
C ASP A 17 5.79 16.68 -4.56
N SER A 18 6.38 16.85 -5.75
CA SER A 18 7.57 16.09 -6.18
C SER A 18 8.75 16.17 -5.22
N LYS A 19 8.90 17.28 -4.48
CA LYS A 19 10.01 17.48 -3.54
C LYS A 19 9.81 16.67 -2.28
N THR A 20 8.57 16.56 -1.80
CA THR A 20 8.20 15.69 -0.68
C THR A 20 8.40 14.22 -1.05
N MET A 21 7.93 13.80 -2.23
CA MET A 21 8.14 12.42 -2.71
C MET A 21 9.63 12.05 -2.87
N THR A 22 10.45 12.99 -3.36
CA THR A 22 11.90 12.76 -3.50
C THR A 22 12.56 12.46 -2.15
N LYS A 23 12.18 13.19 -1.09
CA LYS A 23 12.70 12.96 0.26
C LYS A 23 12.26 11.62 0.84
N VAL A 24 11.03 11.19 0.57
CA VAL A 24 10.52 9.86 1.00
C VAL A 24 11.31 8.74 0.31
N ILE A 25 11.56 8.88 -0.99
CA ILE A 25 12.37 7.92 -1.76
C ILE A 25 13.81 7.87 -1.23
N GLU A 26 14.44 9.03 -0.99
CA GLU A 26 15.75 9.10 -0.37
C GLU A 26 15.76 8.45 1.02
N TYR A 27 14.68 8.60 1.77
CA TYR A 27 14.57 8.02 3.10
C TYR A 27 14.58 6.50 3.08
N TRP A 28 13.74 5.90 2.23
CA TRP A 28 13.69 4.45 2.07
C TRP A 28 14.98 3.88 1.52
N LYS A 29 15.63 4.55 0.56
CA LYS A 29 16.95 4.14 0.04
C LYS A 29 17.99 4.07 1.14
N LYS A 30 18.09 5.11 1.97
CA LYS A 30 19.06 5.16 3.07
C LYS A 30 18.79 4.11 4.16
N HIS A 31 17.53 3.73 4.36
CA HIS A 31 17.17 2.61 5.25
C HIS A 31 17.47 1.23 4.66
N SER A 32 17.51 1.12 3.33
CA SER A 32 17.88 -0.11 2.62
C SER A 32 19.38 -0.28 2.39
N GLU A 33 20.18 0.78 2.64
CA GLU A 33 21.63 0.74 2.45
C GLU A 33 22.32 -0.12 3.52
N GLU A 34 23.08 -1.12 3.07
CA GLU A 34 23.94 -1.91 3.94
C GLU A 34 25.14 -1.07 4.43
N GLY A 35 25.45 -1.15 5.73
CA GLY A 35 26.62 -0.49 6.31
C GLY A 35 26.37 0.93 6.86
N VAL A 36 25.12 1.43 6.82
CA VAL A 36 24.75 2.66 7.52
C VAL A 36 24.72 2.41 9.03
N SER A 37 25.36 3.27 9.82
CA SER A 37 25.38 3.13 11.28
C SER A 37 24.00 3.45 11.87
N LYS A 38 23.68 2.80 12.98
CA LYS A 38 22.43 3.03 13.72
C LYS A 38 22.25 4.50 14.14
N ASP A 39 23.34 5.18 14.48
CA ASP A 39 23.30 6.60 14.87
C ASP A 39 22.98 7.51 13.67
N MET A 40 23.53 7.22 12.48
CA MET A 40 23.17 7.94 11.25
C MET A 40 21.72 7.70 10.84
N LEU A 41 21.20 6.49 11.06
CA LEU A 41 19.79 6.19 10.84
C LEU A 41 18.91 6.95 11.84
N MET A 42 19.25 6.98 13.13
CA MET A 42 18.47 7.71 14.14
C MET A 42 18.41 9.22 13.91
N ASP A 43 19.52 9.86 13.52
CA ASP A 43 19.53 11.29 13.20
C ASP A 43 18.69 11.59 11.95
N PHE A 44 18.73 10.69 10.98
CA PHE A 44 17.98 10.80 9.75
C PHE A 44 16.49 10.49 9.94
N ASP A 45 16.13 9.53 10.79
CA ASP A 45 14.76 9.26 11.27
C ASP A 45 14.18 10.49 11.94
N LYS A 46 14.94 11.13 12.82
CA LYS A 46 14.50 12.35 13.50
C LYS A 46 14.27 13.51 12.53
N ALA A 47 15.11 13.64 11.51
CA ALA A 47 14.95 14.64 10.45
C ALA A 47 13.78 14.31 9.52
N SER A 48 13.48 13.03 9.32
CA SER A 48 12.47 12.54 8.38
C SER A 48 11.10 12.31 9.03
N ALA A 49 11.03 12.23 10.36
CA ALA A 49 9.79 12.04 11.11
C ALA A 49 8.74 13.10 10.77
N ASN A 50 9.16 14.35 10.55
CA ASN A 50 8.23 15.41 10.15
C ASN A 50 7.73 15.28 8.70
N PHE A 51 8.43 14.52 7.85
CA PHE A 51 8.06 14.28 6.44
C PHE A 51 7.35 12.94 6.22
N LEU A 52 7.57 11.95 7.10
CA LEU A 52 7.04 10.58 6.99
C LEU A 52 5.88 10.29 7.93
N ASN A 53 5.81 11.00 9.07
CA ASN A 53 4.65 10.96 9.95
C ASN A 53 3.48 11.80 9.40
N ASP A 54 3.56 12.16 8.12
CA ASP A 54 2.45 12.79 7.44
C ASP A 54 1.38 11.73 7.25
N LYS A 55 0.44 11.73 8.20
CA LYS A 55 -0.80 10.99 8.14
C LYS A 55 -1.46 11.15 6.77
N GLU A 56 -1.26 12.29 6.12
CA GLU A 56 -1.71 12.57 4.75
C GLU A 56 -1.16 11.58 3.70
N ILE A 57 0.11 11.14 3.81
CA ILE A 57 0.70 10.17 2.89
C ILE A 57 0.07 8.79 3.13
N LEU A 58 -0.05 8.37 4.39
CA LEU A 58 -0.66 7.09 4.73
C LEU A 58 -2.14 7.07 4.31
N ASP A 59 -2.89 8.11 4.66
CA ASP A 59 -4.31 8.27 4.31
C ASP A 59 -4.49 8.26 2.78
N MET A 60 -3.59 8.90 2.03
CA MET A 60 -3.63 8.88 0.55
C MET A 60 -3.37 7.50 -0.02
N MET A 61 -2.36 6.79 0.46
CA MET A 61 -2.06 5.43 -0.02
C MET A 61 -3.21 4.47 0.33
N CYS A 62 -3.79 4.60 1.52
CA CYS A 62 -4.99 3.88 1.91
C CYS A 62 -6.19 4.25 1.02
N GLN A 63 -6.37 5.52 0.68
CA GLN A 63 -7.45 5.98 -0.19
C GLN A 63 -7.31 5.43 -1.61
N GLU A 64 -6.10 5.41 -2.19
CA GLU A 64 -5.85 4.82 -3.50
C GLU A 64 -6.19 3.32 -3.53
N VAL A 65 -5.76 2.57 -2.50
CA VAL A 65 -6.12 1.15 -2.38
C VAL A 65 -7.63 0.99 -2.22
N ALA A 66 -8.28 1.85 -1.42
CA ALA A 66 -9.74 1.85 -1.27
C ALA A 66 -10.46 2.16 -2.60
N ASP A 67 -9.97 3.11 -3.38
CA ASP A 67 -10.53 3.48 -4.68
C ASP A 67 -10.35 2.37 -5.71
N ARG A 68 -9.24 1.63 -5.65
CA ARG A 68 -9.03 0.41 -6.45
C ARG A 68 -9.96 -0.73 -6.06
N ILE A 69 -10.41 -0.80 -4.81
CA ILE A 69 -11.33 -1.85 -4.33
C ILE A 69 -12.79 -1.46 -4.58
N LYS A 70 -13.11 -0.17 -4.51
CA LYS A 70 -14.47 0.35 -4.54
C LYS A 70 -15.24 -0.07 -5.79
N GLY A 71 -16.36 -0.77 -5.59
CA GLY A 71 -17.27 -1.18 -6.65
C GLY A 71 -16.83 -2.41 -7.44
N LYS A 72 -15.73 -3.06 -7.06
CA LYS A 72 -15.29 -4.34 -7.64
C LYS A 72 -15.83 -5.52 -6.86
N THR A 73 -16.03 -6.64 -7.55
CA THR A 73 -16.40 -7.90 -6.88
C THR A 73 -15.19 -8.52 -6.16
N PRO A 74 -15.40 -9.42 -5.19
CA PRO A 74 -14.31 -10.15 -4.55
C PRO A 74 -13.37 -10.85 -5.53
N GLU A 75 -13.89 -11.39 -6.64
CA GLU A 75 -13.10 -12.05 -7.68
C GLU A 75 -12.23 -11.06 -8.46
N GLU A 76 -12.77 -9.88 -8.78
CA GLU A 76 -12.03 -8.82 -9.46
C GLU A 76 -10.92 -8.26 -8.57
N ILE A 77 -11.19 -8.06 -7.28
CA ILE A 77 -10.20 -7.63 -6.29
C ILE A 77 -9.10 -8.68 -6.17
N ARG A 78 -9.45 -9.96 -6.01
CA ARG A 78 -8.48 -11.05 -5.94
C ARG A 78 -7.58 -11.08 -7.19
N LYS A 79 -8.16 -10.91 -8.38
CA LYS A 79 -7.39 -10.85 -9.62
C LYS A 79 -6.47 -9.64 -9.70
N GLU A 80 -6.94 -8.46 -9.26
CA GLU A 80 -6.16 -7.23 -9.34
C GLU A 80 -4.96 -7.20 -8.39
N PHE A 81 -5.12 -7.79 -7.20
CA PHE A 81 -4.09 -7.85 -6.19
C PHE A 81 -3.33 -9.20 -6.18
N ASP A 82 -3.57 -10.05 -7.17
CA ASP A 82 -3.00 -11.41 -7.29
C ASP A 82 -3.13 -12.24 -5.99
N ILE A 83 -4.32 -12.19 -5.39
CA ILE A 83 -4.66 -12.88 -4.14
C ILE A 83 -5.26 -14.25 -4.48
N LYS A 84 -4.61 -15.31 -4.01
CA LYS A 84 -5.15 -16.67 -4.09
C LYS A 84 -6.35 -16.83 -3.17
N ASN A 85 -7.48 -17.30 -3.70
CA ASN A 85 -8.62 -17.71 -2.88
C ASN A 85 -8.26 -18.96 -2.06
N ASP A 86 -8.36 -18.87 -0.74
CA ASP A 86 -8.10 -19.94 0.22
C ASP A 86 -9.38 -20.48 0.89
N PHE A 87 -10.55 -19.92 0.56
CA PHE A 87 -11.84 -20.42 1.03
C PHE A 87 -12.30 -21.66 0.27
N THR A 88 -12.96 -22.57 0.97
CA THR A 88 -13.74 -23.64 0.34
C THR A 88 -15.05 -23.09 -0.24
N PRO A 89 -15.68 -23.75 -1.23
CA PRO A 89 -16.96 -23.30 -1.79
C PRO A 89 -18.06 -23.15 -0.74
N GLU A 90 -18.10 -24.05 0.25
CA GLU A 90 -19.07 -23.97 1.34
C GLU A 90 -18.82 -22.74 2.24
N GLU A 91 -17.58 -22.41 2.56
CA GLU A 91 -17.23 -21.23 3.37
C GLU A 91 -17.51 -19.92 2.60
N GLU A 92 -17.25 -19.89 1.30
CA GLU A 92 -17.53 -18.72 0.45
C GLU A 92 -19.04 -18.46 0.35
N GLU A 93 -19.86 -19.51 0.27
CA GLU A 93 -21.33 -19.38 0.25
C GLU A 93 -21.87 -18.86 1.60
N GLU A 94 -21.35 -19.35 2.72
CA GLU A 94 -21.74 -18.85 4.05
C GLU A 94 -21.31 -17.40 4.25
N ILE A 95 -20.08 -17.02 3.85
CA ILE A 95 -19.62 -15.63 3.88
C ILE A 95 -20.49 -14.74 2.99
N HIS A 96 -20.93 -15.22 1.83
CA HIS A 96 -21.83 -14.47 0.95
C HIS A 96 -23.23 -14.29 1.55
N LYS A 97 -23.75 -15.30 2.27
CA LYS A 97 -25.02 -15.20 3.02
C LYS A 97 -24.90 -14.21 4.17
N GLU A 98 -23.83 -14.28 4.96
CA GLU A 98 -23.59 -13.37 6.09
C GLU A 98 -23.40 -11.92 5.65
N ASN A 99 -22.75 -11.71 4.50
CA ASN A 99 -22.48 -10.39 3.95
C ASN A 99 -23.48 -9.94 2.86
N ALA A 100 -24.65 -10.58 2.77
CA ALA A 100 -25.67 -10.23 1.79
C ALA A 100 -26.07 -8.74 1.85
N TRP A 101 -26.01 -8.12 3.03
CA TRP A 101 -26.27 -6.70 3.27
C TRP A 101 -25.33 -5.76 2.49
N ALA A 102 -24.14 -6.21 2.09
CA ALA A 102 -23.16 -5.43 1.36
C ALA A 102 -23.41 -5.43 -0.16
N PHE A 103 -24.36 -6.25 -0.63
CA PHE A 103 -24.70 -6.44 -2.04
C PHE A 103 -26.15 -6.01 -2.40
N GLU A 104 -26.87 -5.36 -1.48
CA GLU A 104 -28.18 -4.70 -1.69
C GLU A 104 -28.06 -3.23 -2.18
#